data_AF-A0A1B6J3H0-F1
#
_entry.id   AF-A0A1B6J3H0-F1
#
_cell.length_a   1.000
_cell.length_b   1.000
_cell.length_c   1.000
_cell.angle_alpha   90.00
_cell.angle_beta   90.00
_cell.angle_gamma   90.00
#
_symmetry.space_group_name_H-M   'P 1'
#
loop_
_entity.id
_entity.type
_entity.pdbx_description
1 polymer ?
#
loop_
_entity_poly.entity_id
_entity_poly.type
_entity_poly.pdbx_seq_one_letter_code
_entity_poly.pdbx_strand_id
1 'polypeptide(L)'
;KNMKLILAPGLVVMVVRTICRASSTCSKFDVNLLHKIKDSHKILVMAGAGLSTPSGIPDFRSPESGLYSNLQKYKLPYPEAIFDLHFYASNPAPFLDLAKTIYPGAGNIKPNIGHYFVRLLETKGKLLRMYTQNIDGLERCN
;
A
#
# COMPACT_ATOMS: atom_id res chain seq x y z
N LYS A 1 7.46 12.69 -0.34
CA LYS A 1 6.23 13.05 -1.10
C LYS A 1 5.08 12.21 -0.54
N ASN A 2 4.65 12.53 0.67
CA ASN A 2 3.94 11.61 1.56
C ASN A 2 2.49 12.09 1.72
N MET A 3 1.53 11.16 1.72
CA MET A 3 0.09 11.31 2.01
C MET A 3 -0.64 12.52 1.38
N LYS A 4 -1.57 12.28 0.45
CA LYS A 4 -2.37 13.34 -0.19
C LYS A 4 -3.80 13.31 0.34
N LEU A 5 -4.34 14.45 0.75
CA LEU A 5 -5.78 14.59 0.97
C LEU A 5 -6.51 15.07 -0.28
N ILE A 6 -7.69 14.53 -0.48
CA ILE A 6 -8.73 15.04 -1.37
C ILE A 6 -9.92 15.38 -0.47
N LEU A 7 -10.43 16.60 -0.57
CA LEU A 7 -11.53 17.07 0.27
C LEU A 7 -12.81 17.10 -0.54
N ALA A 8 -13.88 16.60 0.06
CA ALA A 8 -15.25 16.78 -0.39
C ALA A 8 -16.10 17.30 0.80
N PRO A 9 -17.25 17.97 0.56
CA PRO A 9 -18.10 18.43 1.65
C PRO A 9 -18.46 17.29 2.62
N GLY A 10 -18.04 17.42 3.89
CA GLY A 10 -18.29 16.41 4.93
C GLY A 10 -17.51 15.09 4.80
N LEU A 11 -16.55 14.99 3.86
CA LEU A 11 -15.75 13.79 3.61
C LEU A 11 -14.27 14.15 3.38
N VAL A 12 -13.39 13.47 4.10
CA VAL A 12 -11.94 13.56 3.87
C VAL A 12 -11.44 12.27 3.26
N VAL A 13 -10.88 12.35 2.06
CA VAL A 13 -10.24 11.21 1.38
C VAL A 13 -8.74 11.30 1.55
N MET A 14 -8.12 10.27 2.12
CA MET A 14 -6.69 10.20 2.41
C MET A 14 -6.04 9.14 1.52
N VAL A 15 -5.18 9.57 0.60
CA VAL A 15 -4.44 8.72 -0.32
C VAL A 15 -3.03 8.49 0.23
N VAL A 16 -2.73 7.24 0.58
CA VAL A 16 -1.44 6.84 1.15
C VAL A 16 -0.58 6.17 0.08
N ARG A 17 0.49 6.84 -0.34
CA ARG A 17 1.40 6.35 -1.40
C ARG A 17 2.71 5.78 -0.86
N THR A 18 3.34 6.44 0.11
CA THR A 18 4.56 5.95 0.78
C THR A 18 4.70 6.70 2.09
N ILE A 19 5.03 5.98 3.17
CA ILE A 19 5.55 6.59 4.40
C ILE A 19 7.04 6.29 4.38
N CYS A 20 7.84 7.22 3.87
CA CYS A 20 9.29 7.05 3.83
C CYS A 20 9.85 6.81 5.24
N ARG A 21 10.84 5.92 5.35
CA ARG A 21 11.77 5.91 6.49
C ARG A 21 12.31 7.32 6.68
N ALA A 22 12.43 7.74 7.93
CA ALA A 22 13.04 9.01 8.31
C ALA A 22 14.46 9.10 7.70
N SER A 23 14.59 9.75 6.55
CA SER A 23 15.81 10.46 6.22
C SER A 23 15.80 11.77 7.01
N SER A 24 16.98 12.33 7.25
CA SER A 24 17.32 13.49 8.11
C SER A 24 16.53 14.79 7.88
N THR A 25 15.50 14.77 7.04
CA THR A 25 14.49 15.82 6.93
C THR A 25 13.13 15.23 7.27
N CYS A 26 12.72 15.37 8.53
CA CYS A 26 11.33 15.16 8.94
C CYS A 26 10.48 16.03 8.02
N SER A 27 9.81 15.43 7.03
CA SER A 27 8.94 16.15 6.13
C SER A 27 7.88 16.83 7.00
N LYS A 28 7.93 18.17 7.08
CA LYS A 28 6.96 18.97 7.82
C LYS A 28 5.56 18.47 7.46
N PHE A 29 4.86 17.87 8.42
CA PHE A 29 3.46 17.54 8.22
C PHE A 29 2.71 18.87 7.99
N ASP A 30 1.89 18.92 6.95
CA ASP A 30 1.07 20.10 6.70
C ASP A 30 0.14 20.32 7.89
N VAL A 31 0.27 21.45 8.58
CA VAL A 31 -0.56 21.76 9.76
C VAL A 31 -2.05 21.80 9.40
N ASN A 32 -2.38 22.21 8.17
CA ASN A 32 -3.76 22.23 7.70
C ASN A 32 -4.33 20.82 7.54
N LEU A 33 -3.49 19.86 7.16
CA LEU A 33 -3.85 18.44 7.09
C LEU A 33 -4.20 17.90 8.48
N LEU A 34 -3.42 18.25 9.51
CA LEU A 34 -3.70 17.83 10.89
C LEU A 34 -5.02 18.38 11.41
N HIS A 35 -5.29 19.67 11.18
CA HIS A 35 -6.58 20.28 11.55
C HIS A 35 -7.76 19.56 10.88
N LYS A 36 -7.66 19.29 9.57
CA LYS A 36 -8.72 18.57 8.83
C LYS A 36 -8.96 17.17 9.38
N ILE A 37 -7.91 16.42 9.69
CA ILE A 37 -8.04 15.08 10.28
C ILE A 37 -8.66 15.18 11.68
N LYS A 38 -8.24 16.18 12.49
CA LYS A 38 -8.75 16.41 13.83
C LYS A 38 -10.26 16.68 13.83
N ASP A 39 -10.75 17.49 12.90
CA ASP A 39 -12.15 17.94 12.89
C ASP A 39 -13.07 16.96 12.13
N SER A 40 -12.50 16.06 11.33
CA SER A 40 -13.27 15.09 10.53
C SER A 40 -13.67 13.84 11.31
N HIS A 41 -14.86 13.34 11.00
CA HIS A 41 -15.45 12.11 11.56
C HIS A 41 -15.80 11.08 10.47
N LYS A 42 -15.61 11.44 9.20
CA LYS A 42 -15.83 10.59 8.03
C LYS A 42 -14.59 10.63 7.16
N ILE A 43 -13.60 9.83 7.51
CA ILE A 43 -12.34 9.73 6.77
C ILE A 43 -12.33 8.44 5.94
N LEU A 44 -12.19 8.58 4.62
CA LEU A 44 -12.01 7.47 3.70
C LEU A 44 -10.52 7.35 3.37
N VAL A 45 -9.93 6.18 3.60
CA VAL A 45 -8.52 5.92 3.29
C VAL A 45 -8.43 5.10 2.01
N MET A 46 -7.56 5.52 1.09
CA MET A 46 -7.19 4.75 -0.10
C MET A 46 -5.71 4.40 -0.04
N ALA A 47 -5.40 3.11 -0.06
CA ALA A 47 -4.04 2.59 0.06
C ALA A 47 -3.67 1.68 -1.11
N GLY A 48 -2.37 1.65 -1.41
CA GLY A 48 -1.76 0.69 -2.32
C GLY A 48 -0.40 0.22 -1.78
N ALA A 49 0.38 -0.46 -2.62
CA ALA A 49 1.53 -1.25 -2.16
C ALA A 49 2.58 -0.45 -1.38
N GLY A 50 2.71 0.85 -1.65
CA GLY A 50 3.64 1.71 -0.91
C GLY A 50 3.24 2.01 0.55
N LEU A 51 2.05 1.63 1.00
CA LEU A 51 1.75 1.54 2.45
C LEU A 51 2.54 0.40 3.11
N SER A 52 2.81 -0.68 2.38
CA SER A 52 3.47 -1.90 2.88
C SER A 52 4.98 -1.94 2.61
N THR A 53 5.52 -1.02 1.81
CA THR A 53 6.98 -0.94 1.58
C THR A 53 7.82 -0.79 2.84
N PRO A 54 7.42 -0.02 3.87
CA PRO A 54 8.17 0.01 5.13
C PRO A 54 8.11 -1.28 5.93
N SER A 55 7.13 -2.15 5.66
CA SER A 55 7.02 -3.51 6.22
C SER A 55 7.87 -4.54 5.48
N GLY A 56 8.62 -4.13 4.45
CA GLY A 56 9.48 -5.01 3.66
C GLY A 56 8.80 -5.67 2.46
N ILE A 57 7.55 -5.31 2.16
CA ILE A 57 6.84 -5.79 0.96
C ILE A 57 7.15 -4.85 -0.20
N PRO A 58 7.78 -5.31 -1.29
CA PRO A 58 8.07 -4.44 -2.44
C PRO A 58 6.77 -3.94 -3.07
N ASP A 59 6.80 -2.72 -3.60
CA ASP A 59 5.74 -2.29 -4.51
C ASP A 59 5.93 -2.91 -5.91
N PHE A 60 5.05 -2.57 -6.85
CA PHE A 60 5.13 -3.12 -8.20
C PHE A 60 6.05 -2.34 -9.14
N ARG A 61 6.10 -1.01 -9.00
CA ARG A 61 6.55 -0.09 -10.07
C ARG A 61 7.77 0.75 -9.71
N SER A 62 8.25 0.71 -8.46
CA SER A 62 9.45 1.46 -8.08
C SER A 62 10.63 0.99 -8.92
N PRO A 63 11.44 1.92 -9.46
CA PRO A 63 12.67 1.56 -10.14
C PRO A 63 13.56 0.71 -9.23
N GLU A 64 14.19 -0.32 -9.80
CA GLU A 64 15.17 -1.23 -9.16
C GLU A 64 14.62 -2.15 -8.06
N SER A 65 13.72 -1.63 -7.21
CA SER A 65 13.17 -2.32 -6.03
C SER A 65 11.74 -2.85 -6.22
N GLY A 66 11.02 -2.33 -7.21
CA GLY A 66 9.68 -2.77 -7.54
C GLY A 66 9.68 -4.13 -8.22
N LEU A 67 8.60 -4.89 -8.01
CA LEU A 67 8.44 -6.26 -8.48
C LEU A 67 8.74 -6.42 -9.98
N TYR A 68 8.26 -5.49 -10.80
CA TYR A 68 8.41 -5.54 -12.26
C TYR A 68 9.86 -5.42 -12.74
N SER A 69 10.75 -4.82 -11.94
CA SER A 69 12.17 -4.68 -12.30
C SER A 69 12.90 -6.03 -12.32
N ASN A 70 12.35 -7.06 -11.67
CA ASN A 70 12.98 -8.37 -11.48
C ASN A 70 12.29 -9.53 -12.24
N LEU A 71 11.41 -9.21 -13.21
CA LEU A 71 10.63 -10.22 -13.95
C LEU A 71 11.25 -10.69 -15.27
N GLN A 72 12.44 -10.20 -15.64
CA GLN A 72 13.06 -10.51 -16.94
C GLN A 72 13.23 -12.01 -17.20
N LYS A 73 13.44 -12.82 -16.14
CA LYS A 73 13.56 -14.28 -16.22
C LYS A 73 12.33 -14.98 -16.84
N TYR A 74 11.15 -14.37 -16.76
CA TYR A 74 9.90 -14.96 -17.22
C TYR A 74 9.59 -14.67 -18.70
N LYS A 75 10.40 -13.85 -19.39
CA LYS A 75 10.20 -13.48 -20.81
C LYS A 75 8.76 -13.08 -21.14
N LEU A 76 8.17 -12.27 -20.27
CA LEU A 76 6.79 -11.81 -20.42
C LEU A 76 6.67 -10.85 -21.63
N PRO A 77 5.52 -10.83 -22.33
CA PRO A 77 5.28 -9.88 -23.42
C PRO A 77 5.25 -8.42 -22.91
N TYR A 78 4.81 -8.24 -21.66
CA TYR A 78 4.84 -7.00 -20.89
C TYR A 78 4.81 -7.35 -19.39
N PRO A 79 5.33 -6.51 -18.49
CA PRO A 79 5.48 -6.85 -17.06
C PRO A 79 4.18 -7.27 -16.37
N GLU A 80 3.07 -6.61 -16.69
CA GLU A 80 1.76 -6.87 -16.09
C GLU A 80 1.16 -8.21 -16.49
N ALA A 81 1.65 -8.85 -17.56
CA ALA A 81 1.10 -10.11 -18.08
C ALA A 81 1.13 -11.22 -17.02
N ILE A 82 2.05 -11.16 -16.06
CA ILE A 82 2.13 -12.13 -14.97
C ILE A 82 0.90 -12.14 -14.05
N PHE A 83 0.11 -11.06 -14.06
CA PHE A 83 -1.13 -10.93 -13.30
C PHE A 83 -2.38 -10.88 -14.20
N ASP A 84 -2.22 -11.13 -15.50
CA ASP A 84 -3.33 -11.20 -16.45
C ASP A 84 -3.99 -12.60 -16.41
N LEU A 85 -5.32 -12.64 -16.33
CA LEU A 85 -6.08 -13.88 -16.22
C LEU A 85 -5.99 -14.75 -17.48
N HIS A 86 -6.00 -14.14 -18.67
CA HIS A 86 -5.87 -14.87 -19.94
C HIS A 86 -4.46 -15.41 -20.13
N PHE A 87 -3.43 -14.63 -19.75
CA PHE A 87 -2.06 -15.11 -19.73
C PHE A 87 -1.90 -16.29 -18.75
N TYR A 88 -2.44 -16.17 -17.54
CA TYR A 88 -2.41 -17.23 -16.54
C TYR A 88 -3.09 -18.52 -17.04
N ALA A 89 -4.26 -18.40 -17.66
CA ALA A 89 -4.97 -19.56 -18.22
C ALA A 89 -4.16 -20.30 -19.30
N SER A 90 -3.31 -19.58 -20.03
CA SER A 90 -2.48 -20.14 -21.10
C SER A 90 -1.12 -20.64 -20.60
N ASN A 91 -0.52 -19.94 -19.64
CA ASN A 91 0.78 -20.23 -19.06
C ASN A 91 0.83 -19.79 -17.59
N PRO A 92 0.44 -20.66 -16.64
CA PRO A 92 0.39 -20.31 -15.22
C PRO A 92 1.78 -20.30 -14.55
N ALA A 93 2.81 -20.89 -15.19
CA ALA A 93 4.11 -21.14 -14.56
C ALA A 93 4.81 -19.87 -14.03
N PRO A 94 4.85 -18.72 -14.75
CA PRO A 94 5.46 -17.49 -14.24
C PRO A 94 4.79 -16.99 -12.96
N PHE A 95 3.45 -16.97 -12.93
CA PHE A 95 2.72 -16.56 -11.73
C PHE A 95 2.95 -17.52 -10.57
N LEU A 96 2.94 -18.84 -10.81
CA LEU A 96 3.15 -19.83 -9.75
C LEU A 96 4.56 -19.76 -9.15
N ASP A 97 5.59 -19.55 -9.98
CA ASP A 97 6.97 -19.35 -9.49
C ASP A 97 7.08 -18.05 -8.68
N LEU A 98 6.51 -16.97 -9.20
CA LEU A 98 6.46 -15.68 -8.52
C LEU A 98 5.70 -15.77 -7.19
N ALA A 99 4.55 -16.44 -7.17
CA ALA A 99 3.73 -16.62 -5.98
C ALA A 99 4.55 -17.29 -4.87
N LYS A 100 5.39 -18.29 -5.14
CA LYS A 100 6.25 -18.89 -4.11
C LYS A 100 7.22 -17.90 -3.45
N THR A 101 7.58 -16.83 -4.16
CA THR A 101 8.49 -15.79 -3.65
C THR A 101 7.75 -14.64 -2.96
N ILE A 102 6.53 -14.31 -3.41
CA ILE A 102 5.73 -13.21 -2.87
C ILE A 102 4.85 -13.68 -1.72
N TYR A 103 4.23 -14.85 -1.86
CA TYR A 103 3.42 -15.47 -0.82
C TYR A 103 4.40 -15.86 0.29
N PRO A 104 4.46 -15.09 1.38
CA PRO A 104 5.28 -15.47 2.49
C PRO A 104 4.53 -16.65 3.09
N GLY A 105 5.07 -17.86 2.96
CA GLY A 105 4.76 -18.87 3.96
C GLY A 105 5.19 -18.30 5.32
N ALA A 106 4.31 -17.57 6.01
CA ALA A 106 4.43 -17.17 7.40
C ALA A 106 5.74 -16.46 7.83
N GLY A 107 6.33 -15.60 7.00
CA GLY A 107 7.28 -14.61 7.53
C GLY A 107 6.54 -13.66 8.48
N ASN A 108 7.11 -13.34 9.65
CA ASN A 108 6.58 -12.37 10.63
C ASN A 108 6.55 -10.93 10.08
N ILE A 109 5.88 -10.69 8.94
CA ILE A 109 5.66 -9.37 8.37
C ILE A 109 4.67 -8.66 9.28
N LYS A 110 5.09 -7.52 9.84
CA LYS A 110 4.28 -6.76 10.78
C LYS A 110 3.73 -5.50 10.12
N PRO A 111 2.52 -5.06 10.54
CA PRO A 111 2.04 -3.73 10.21
C PRO A 111 3.08 -2.66 10.62
N ASN A 112 3.23 -1.62 9.80
CA ASN A 112 4.08 -0.47 10.11
C ASN A 112 3.24 0.72 10.62
N ILE A 113 3.89 1.85 10.93
CA ILE A 113 3.25 3.05 11.47
C ILE A 113 2.04 3.56 10.65
N GLY A 114 2.04 3.37 9.33
CA GLY A 114 0.90 3.73 8.48
C GLY A 114 -0.34 2.91 8.76
N HIS A 115 -0.17 1.60 8.94
CA HIS A 115 -1.26 0.69 9.30
C HIS A 115 -1.82 1.03 10.68
N TYR A 116 -0.93 1.25 11.66
CA TYR A 116 -1.33 1.68 13.00
C TYR A 116 -2.02 3.04 13.01
N PHE A 117 -1.64 3.96 12.11
CA PHE A 117 -2.32 5.24 11.97
C PHE A 117 -3.76 5.07 11.46
N VAL A 118 -3.99 4.21 10.47
CA VAL A 118 -5.36 3.91 10.01
C VAL A 118 -6.18 3.28 11.15
N ARG A 119 -5.59 2.37 11.93
CA ARG A 119 -6.21 1.81 13.14
C ARG A 119 -6.50 2.88 14.20
N LEU A 120 -5.62 3.87 14.35
CA LEU A 120 -5.87 5.00 15.25
C LEU A 120 -7.10 5.81 14.80
N LEU A 121 -7.27 6.04 13.49
CA LEU A 121 -8.48 6.71 12.98
C LEU A 121 -9.75 5.91 13.29
N GLU A 122 -9.69 4.58 13.17
CA GLU A 122 -10.80 3.68 13.49
C GLU A 122 -11.13 3.71 14.98
N THR A 123 -10.15 3.49 15.85
CA THR A 123 -10.32 3.49 17.32
C THR A 123 -10.79 4.84 17.87
N LYS A 124 -10.53 5.94 17.15
CA LYS A 124 -11.05 7.27 17.46
C LYS A 124 -12.42 7.58 16.83
N GLY A 125 -13.05 6.60 16.16
CA GLY A 125 -14.37 6.77 15.53
C GLY A 125 -14.38 7.71 14.33
N LYS A 126 -13.23 7.92 13.68
CA LYS A 126 -13.07 8.85 12.54
C LYS A 126 -13.00 8.15 11.18
N LEU A 127 -12.62 6.88 11.16
CA LEU A 127 -12.51 6.10 9.93
C LEU A 127 -13.90 5.71 9.43
N LEU A 128 -14.25 6.16 8.23
CA LEU A 128 -15.45 5.73 7.52
C LEU A 128 -15.22 4.40 6.80
N ARG A 129 -14.10 4.30 6.06
CA ARG A 129 -13.74 3.11 5.27
C ARG A 129 -12.27 3.16 4.88
N MET A 130 -11.63 2.00 4.78
CA MET A 130 -10.36 1.83 4.07
C MET A 130 -10.61 0.99 2.80
N TYR A 131 -10.20 1.52 1.65
CA TYR A 131 -10.08 0.79 0.40
C TYR A 131 -8.60 0.54 0.13
N THR A 132 -8.23 -0.73 -0.01
CA THR A 132 -6.84 -1.14 -0.26
C THR A 132 -6.76 -1.92 -1.57
N GLN A 133 -5.70 -1.68 -2.32
CA GLN A 133 -5.30 -2.53 -3.45
C GLN A 133 -4.36 -3.66 -3.01
N ASN A 134 -3.93 -3.65 -1.74
CA ASN A 134 -2.99 -4.64 -1.22
C ASN A 134 -3.71 -5.95 -0.93
N ILE A 135 -2.98 -7.05 -1.10
CA ILE A 135 -3.44 -8.42 -0.80
C ILE A 135 -2.65 -9.04 0.37
N ASP A 136 -1.81 -8.25 1.05
CA ASP A 136 -0.97 -8.68 2.17
C ASP A 136 -1.74 -8.82 3.50
N GLY A 137 -2.89 -8.15 3.64
CA GLY A 137 -3.77 -8.26 4.80
C GLY A 137 -3.27 -7.52 6.04
N LEU A 138 -2.21 -6.70 5.95
CA LEU A 138 -1.63 -6.00 7.10
C LEU A 138 -2.59 -4.98 7.74
N GLU A 139 -3.61 -4.52 7.00
CA GLU A 139 -4.69 -3.70 7.54
C GLU A 139 -5.67 -4.46 8.46
N ARG A 140 -5.71 -5.81 8.37
CA ARG A 140 -6.58 -6.66 9.20
C ARG A 140 -5.87 -7.19 10.44
N CYS A 141 -4.55 -7.26 10.42
CA CYS A 141 -3.75 -7.71 11.55
C CYS A 141 -3.77 -6.63 12.64
N ASN A 142 -4.74 -6.65 13.57
CA ASN A 142 -4.72 -6.06 14.94
C ASN A 142 -6.11 -6.12 15.62
#